data_AF-A0A955WV23-F1
#
_entry.id   AF-A0A955WV23-F1
#
_cell.length_a   1.000
_cell.length_b   1.000
_cell.length_c   1.000
_cell.angle_alpha   90.00
_cell.angle_beta   90.00
_cell.angle_gamma   90.00
#
_symmetry.space_group_name_H-M   'P 1'
#
loop_
_entity.id
_entity.type
_entity.pdbx_description
1 polymer ?
#
loop_
_entity_poly.entity_id
_entity_poly.type
_entity_poly.pdbx_seq_one_letter_code
_entity_poly.pdbx_strand_id
1 'polypeptide(L)'
;MCDLEATCWRADEHPELAARQRDEAEIIEIGAVRLDPHTLTEVDRFERLVRPVRHPTLSAFCTQLTGISQALVDAEGVPFAQAYAELMAWMGPTQAVDLAAWGIFDHRQLERQAAELGAEAPGWTPHNIKVHCSDWLRWTTGKSARFGQAQALQALGLPPGERPHRALSDALDVVRVLRIVWDPARASAQGQAVLRRCAALDPEPVNRARMAEVDDKARGWFERAVKELRRCRAVQVSTGKAHVRLNDRGRAALALMDLELDR
;
A
#
# COMPACT_ATOMS: atom_id res chain seq x y z
N MET A 1 6.64 -4.40 -2.90
CA MET A 1 5.39 -5.08 -2.56
C MET A 1 5.74 -6.43 -1.96
N CYS A 2 5.16 -6.79 -0.82
CA CYS A 2 5.39 -8.04 -0.12
C CYS A 2 4.05 -8.60 0.34
N ASP A 3 3.95 -9.92 0.30
CA ASP A 3 2.86 -10.69 0.84
C ASP A 3 3.44 -11.96 1.48
N LEU A 4 2.80 -12.47 2.53
CA LEU A 4 3.27 -13.62 3.28
C LEU A 4 2.15 -14.64 3.39
N GLU A 5 2.49 -15.91 3.16
CA GLU A 5 1.68 -17.00 3.69
C GLU A 5 2.25 -17.44 5.03
N ALA A 6 1.35 -17.81 5.95
CA ALA A 6 1.72 -18.27 7.28
C ALA A 6 0.90 -19.51 7.68
N THR A 7 1.43 -20.29 8.62
CA THR A 7 0.66 -21.37 9.25
C THR A 7 -0.65 -20.83 9.78
N CYS A 8 -1.75 -21.52 9.50
CA CYS A 8 -3.07 -21.08 9.92
C CYS A 8 -3.99 -22.23 10.29
N TRP A 9 -4.98 -21.93 11.12
CA TRP A 9 -5.89 -22.90 11.70
C TRP A 9 -7.31 -22.35 11.73
N ARG A 10 -8.28 -23.24 11.52
CA ARG A 10 -9.69 -22.92 11.78
C ARG A 10 -10.10 -23.40 13.16
N ALA A 11 -11.06 -22.70 13.75
CA ALA A 11 -11.55 -22.99 15.10
C ALA A 11 -12.25 -24.36 15.21
N ASP A 12 -12.83 -24.87 14.11
CA ASP A 12 -13.45 -26.20 14.06
C ASP A 12 -12.44 -27.35 13.92
N GLU A 13 -11.22 -27.08 13.45
CA GLU A 13 -10.13 -28.07 13.35
C GLU A 13 -9.20 -28.00 14.57
N HIS A 14 -8.80 -26.80 14.98
CA HIS A 14 -7.82 -26.55 16.05
C HIS A 14 -8.21 -25.30 16.86
N PRO A 15 -9.16 -25.39 17.81
CA PRO A 15 -9.73 -24.22 18.50
C PRO A 15 -8.70 -23.40 19.29
N GLU A 16 -7.75 -24.06 19.98
CA GLU A 16 -6.74 -23.39 20.79
C GLU A 16 -5.73 -22.58 19.95
N LEU A 17 -5.25 -23.17 18.85
CA LEU A 17 -4.33 -22.51 17.92
C LEU A 17 -5.04 -21.40 17.12
N ALA A 18 -6.28 -21.63 16.68
CA ALA A 18 -7.07 -20.61 16.00
C ALA A 18 -7.33 -19.38 16.88
N ALA A 19 -7.56 -19.57 18.19
CA ALA A 19 -7.74 -18.47 19.14
C ALA A 19 -6.46 -17.64 19.33
N ARG A 20 -5.28 -18.23 19.10
CA ARG A 20 -3.95 -17.61 19.27
C ARG A 20 -3.22 -17.44 17.93
N GLN A 21 -3.95 -17.47 16.82
CA GLN A 21 -3.43 -17.45 15.45
C GLN A 21 -2.39 -16.35 15.21
N ARG A 22 -2.60 -15.15 15.76
CA ARG A 22 -1.69 -14.01 15.59
C ARG A 22 -0.36 -14.17 16.30
N ASP A 23 -0.30 -14.99 17.34
CA ASP A 23 0.90 -15.20 18.14
C ASP A 23 1.62 -16.47 17.68
N GLU A 24 0.84 -17.49 17.28
CA GLU A 24 1.35 -18.81 16.92
C GLU A 24 1.78 -18.95 15.45
N ALA A 25 1.23 -18.13 14.54
CA ALA A 25 1.54 -18.22 13.10
C ALA A 25 3.05 -18.15 12.81
N GLU A 26 3.52 -18.95 11.87
CA GLU A 26 4.87 -18.90 11.33
C GLU A 26 4.79 -18.66 9.83
N ILE A 27 5.60 -17.76 9.28
CA ILE A 27 5.74 -17.57 7.84
C ILE A 27 6.14 -18.90 7.21
N ILE A 28 5.42 -19.29 6.16
CA ILE A 28 5.68 -20.49 5.35
C ILE A 28 5.96 -20.15 3.88
N GLU A 29 5.65 -18.92 3.44
CA GLU A 29 6.05 -18.41 2.13
C GLU A 29 6.27 -16.89 2.21
N ILE A 30 7.32 -16.41 1.56
CA ILE A 30 7.59 -14.99 1.35
C ILE A 30 7.51 -14.73 -0.14
N GLY A 31 6.60 -13.86 -0.55
CA GLY A 31 6.48 -13.39 -1.92
C GLY A 31 6.69 -11.88 -1.98
N ALA A 32 7.63 -11.42 -2.81
CA ALA A 32 7.88 -10.00 -2.97
C ALA A 32 8.17 -9.61 -4.41
N VAL A 33 7.76 -8.40 -4.75
CA VAL A 33 7.93 -7.77 -6.06
C VAL A 33 8.59 -6.42 -5.87
N ARG A 34 9.74 -6.22 -6.51
CA ARG A 34 10.41 -4.93 -6.59
C ARG A 34 9.80 -4.13 -7.71
N LEU A 35 9.43 -2.90 -7.38
CA LEU A 35 8.86 -1.97 -8.34
C LEU A 35 9.80 -0.78 -8.51
N ASP A 36 9.85 -0.26 -9.73
CA ASP A 36 10.37 1.08 -9.95
C ASP A 36 9.40 2.08 -9.30
N PRO A 37 9.87 2.95 -8.38
CA PRO A 37 8.99 3.78 -7.55
C PRO A 37 8.25 4.87 -8.35
N HIS A 38 8.69 5.19 -9.57
CA HIS A 38 8.09 6.24 -10.40
C HIS A 38 7.07 5.69 -11.39
N THR A 39 7.36 4.53 -11.96
CA THR A 39 6.56 3.90 -13.01
C THR A 39 5.69 2.75 -12.49
N LEU A 40 5.98 2.25 -11.28
CA LEU A 40 5.41 1.04 -10.71
C LEU A 40 5.56 -0.19 -11.63
N THR A 41 6.54 -0.15 -12.54
CA THR A 41 6.91 -1.30 -13.36
C THR A 41 7.67 -2.29 -12.51
N GLU A 42 7.51 -3.57 -12.82
CA GLU A 42 8.22 -4.62 -12.13
C GLU A 42 9.68 -4.63 -12.55
N VAL A 43 10.58 -4.66 -11.57
CA VAL A 43 12.03 -4.70 -11.77
C VAL A 43 12.58 -6.08 -11.44
N ASP A 44 12.05 -6.71 -10.38
CA ASP A 44 12.53 -8.00 -9.90
C ASP A 44 11.50 -8.70 -9.01
N ARG A 45 11.66 -10.00 -8.78
CA ARG A 45 10.81 -10.83 -7.92
C ARG A 45 11.64 -11.63 -6.92
N PHE A 46 11.05 -11.89 -5.77
CA PHE A 46 11.59 -12.76 -4.74
C PHE A 46 10.50 -13.72 -4.25
N GLU A 47 10.86 -14.99 -4.12
CA GLU A 47 9.96 -16.02 -3.61
C GLU A 47 10.75 -17.04 -2.81
N ARG A 48 10.32 -17.33 -1.58
CA ARG A 48 10.91 -18.38 -0.74
C ARG A 48 9.87 -19.09 0.10
N LEU A 49 9.90 -20.42 0.08
CA LEU A 49 9.22 -21.24 1.05
C LEU A 49 10.03 -21.30 2.34
N VAL A 50 9.31 -21.27 3.46
CA VAL A 50 9.88 -21.28 4.80
C VAL A 50 9.33 -22.49 5.55
N ARG A 51 10.23 -23.24 6.18
CA ARG A 51 9.85 -24.40 6.99
C ARG A 51 9.56 -23.97 8.44
N PRO A 52 8.32 -24.11 8.94
CA PRO A 52 7.96 -23.74 10.31
C PRO A 52 8.62 -24.69 11.31
N VAL A 53 8.93 -24.20 12.51
CA VAL A 53 9.66 -24.94 13.55
C VAL A 53 8.79 -25.17 14.78
N ARG A 54 7.96 -24.21 15.18
CA ARG A 54 7.04 -24.39 16.33
C ARG A 54 5.89 -25.32 15.97
N HIS A 55 5.32 -25.14 14.79
CA HIS A 55 4.21 -25.93 14.24
C HIS A 55 4.62 -26.54 12.90
N PRO A 56 5.50 -27.56 12.90
CA PRO A 56 6.09 -28.11 11.67
C PRO A 56 5.07 -28.80 10.76
N THR A 57 3.94 -29.24 11.31
CA THR A 57 2.86 -29.87 10.56
C THR A 57 1.81 -28.84 10.19
N LEU A 58 1.63 -28.59 8.90
CA LEU A 58 0.58 -27.71 8.38
C LEU A 58 -0.80 -28.31 8.63
N SER A 59 -1.77 -27.47 9.01
CA SER A 59 -3.16 -27.91 9.13
C SER A 59 -3.75 -28.23 7.75
N ALA A 60 -4.82 -29.04 7.73
CA ALA A 60 -5.56 -29.32 6.51
C ALA A 60 -6.11 -28.03 5.89
N PHE A 61 -6.67 -27.14 6.71
CA PHE A 61 -7.10 -25.82 6.27
C PHE A 61 -5.97 -25.01 5.61
N CYS A 62 -4.79 -24.92 6.23
CA CYS A 62 -3.68 -24.13 5.70
C CYS A 62 -3.23 -24.65 4.33
N THR A 63 -3.11 -25.97 4.20
CA THR A 63 -2.76 -26.61 2.93
C THR A 63 -3.81 -26.36 1.85
N GLN A 64 -5.10 -26.43 2.19
CA GLN A 64 -6.19 -26.19 1.25
C GLN A 64 -6.29 -24.72 0.83
N LEU A 65 -6.07 -23.80 1.77
CA LEU A 65 -6.15 -22.37 1.53
C LEU A 65 -5.03 -21.91 0.60
N THR A 66 -3.78 -22.26 0.94
CA THR A 66 -2.57 -21.77 0.27
C THR A 66 -2.14 -22.62 -0.93
N GLY A 67 -2.60 -23.87 -1.00
CA GLY A 67 -2.08 -24.86 -1.95
C GLY A 67 -0.66 -25.33 -1.64
N ILE A 68 -0.07 -24.89 -0.52
CA ILE A 68 1.26 -25.32 -0.06
C ILE A 68 1.11 -26.66 0.66
N SER A 69 1.60 -27.73 0.04
CA SER A 69 1.56 -29.07 0.64
C SER A 69 2.66 -29.26 1.69
N GLN A 70 2.42 -30.14 2.66
CA GLN A 70 3.45 -30.54 3.63
C GLN A 70 4.74 -31.03 2.94
N ALA A 71 4.59 -31.89 1.92
CA ALA A 71 5.73 -32.43 1.18
C ALA A 71 6.55 -31.33 0.48
N LEU A 72 5.88 -30.28 -0.01
CA LEU A 72 6.54 -29.13 -0.64
C LEU A 72 7.36 -28.32 0.37
N VAL A 73 6.79 -28.01 1.54
CA VAL A 73 7.51 -27.26 2.59
C VAL A 73 8.63 -28.08 3.20
N ASP A 74 8.46 -29.39 3.35
CA ASP A 74 9.51 -30.27 3.85
C ASP A 74 10.68 -30.38 2.87
N ALA A 75 10.40 -30.41 1.56
CA ALA A 75 11.41 -30.57 0.52
C ALA A 75 12.13 -29.26 0.15
N GLU A 76 11.39 -28.16 0.05
CA GLU A 76 11.90 -26.88 -0.49
C GLU A 76 11.99 -25.76 0.56
N GLY A 77 11.33 -25.92 1.71
CA GLY A 77 11.30 -24.90 2.76
C GLY A 77 12.64 -24.74 3.46
N VAL A 78 13.16 -23.51 3.44
CA VAL A 78 14.38 -23.17 4.19
C VAL A 78 14.04 -22.65 5.60
N PRO A 79 14.98 -22.68 6.57
CA PRO A 79 14.76 -22.02 7.85
C PRO A 79 14.45 -20.53 7.68
N PHE A 80 13.55 -19.98 8.51
CA PHE A 80 13.17 -18.56 8.41
C PHE A 80 14.38 -17.61 8.45
N ALA A 81 15.40 -17.90 9.26
CA ALA A 81 16.63 -17.10 9.31
C ALA A 81 17.35 -17.00 7.96
N GLN A 82 17.36 -18.09 7.19
CA GLN A 82 17.93 -18.10 5.84
C GLN A 82 17.06 -17.30 4.88
N ALA A 83 15.75 -17.57 4.83
CA ALA A 83 14.82 -16.84 3.94
C ALA A 83 14.84 -15.33 4.21
N TYR A 84 14.90 -14.93 5.49
CA TYR A 84 14.98 -13.55 5.90
C TYR A 84 16.30 -12.89 5.46
N ALA A 85 17.44 -13.57 5.67
CA ALA A 85 18.73 -13.08 5.19
C ALA A 85 18.76 -12.92 3.66
N GLU A 86 18.20 -13.88 2.93
CA GLU A 86 18.07 -13.81 1.47
C GLU A 86 17.15 -12.66 1.03
N LEU A 87 16.03 -12.43 1.75
CA LEU A 87 15.14 -11.29 1.50
C LEU A 87 15.87 -9.96 1.73
N MET A 88 16.63 -9.82 2.83
CA MET A 88 17.41 -8.61 3.12
C MET A 88 18.47 -8.36 2.06
N ALA A 89 19.21 -9.40 1.69
CA ALA A 89 20.22 -9.32 0.63
C ALA A 89 19.60 -8.95 -0.71
N TRP A 90 18.45 -9.54 -1.03
CA TRP A 90 17.69 -9.20 -2.22
C TRP A 90 17.31 -7.73 -2.19
N MET A 91 16.59 -7.25 -1.16
CA MET A 91 16.15 -5.85 -1.05
C MET A 91 17.27 -4.82 -1.13
N GLY A 92 18.48 -5.17 -0.66
CA GLY A 92 19.60 -4.25 -0.58
C GLY A 92 19.45 -3.27 0.59
N PRO A 93 20.10 -2.09 0.53
CA PRO A 93 20.09 -1.13 1.64
C PRO A 93 18.68 -0.70 2.05
N THR A 94 18.30 -1.00 3.30
CA THR A 94 16.92 -0.85 3.84
C THR A 94 16.43 0.61 3.88
N GLN A 95 17.34 1.58 3.89
CA GLN A 95 17.02 3.02 3.89
C GLN A 95 16.54 3.54 2.52
N ALA A 96 16.59 2.71 1.47
CA ALA A 96 16.23 3.06 0.11
C ALA A 96 14.96 2.36 -0.39
N VAL A 97 14.27 1.57 0.46
CA VAL A 97 13.15 0.71 0.03
C VAL A 97 11.96 0.84 0.98
N ASP A 98 10.82 1.25 0.44
CA ASP A 98 9.53 1.20 1.13
C ASP A 98 8.90 -0.20 0.98
N LEU A 99 8.36 -0.73 2.08
CA LEU A 99 7.61 -1.98 2.03
C LEU A 99 6.11 -1.67 1.89
N ALA A 100 5.50 -2.23 0.85
CA ALA A 100 4.06 -2.19 0.65
C ALA A 100 3.50 -3.59 0.78
N ALA A 101 2.36 -3.73 1.45
CA ALA A 101 1.61 -4.97 1.56
C ALA A 101 0.10 -4.69 1.48
N TRP A 102 -0.72 -5.72 1.26
CA TRP A 102 -2.17 -5.53 1.25
C TRP A 102 -2.66 -5.01 2.61
N GLY A 103 -2.27 -5.67 3.70
CA GLY A 103 -2.65 -5.30 5.06
C GLY A 103 -1.43 -5.02 5.95
N ILE A 104 -1.70 -4.75 7.23
CA ILE A 104 -0.64 -4.57 8.24
C ILE A 104 -0.10 -5.91 8.78
N PHE A 105 -0.74 -7.02 8.43
CA PHE A 105 -0.37 -8.34 8.92
C PHE A 105 1.06 -8.70 8.50
N ASP A 106 1.35 -8.58 7.20
CA ASP A 106 2.64 -8.98 6.62
C ASP A 106 3.81 -8.25 7.28
N HIS A 107 3.66 -6.93 7.43
CA HIS A 107 4.62 -6.08 8.15
C HIS A 107 4.90 -6.61 9.56
N ARG A 108 3.84 -6.78 10.35
CA ARG A 108 3.95 -7.19 11.76
C ARG A 108 4.48 -8.60 11.92
N GLN A 109 4.07 -9.51 11.04
CA GLN A 109 4.47 -10.91 11.08
C GLN A 109 5.96 -11.05 10.75
N LEU A 110 6.43 -10.33 9.72
CA LEU A 110 7.83 -10.29 9.34
C LEU A 110 8.69 -9.64 10.42
N GLU A 111 8.27 -8.50 10.98
CA GLU A 111 8.94 -7.84 12.10
C GLU A 111 9.01 -8.73 13.35
N ARG A 112 7.91 -9.41 13.69
CA ARG A 112 7.86 -10.30 14.87
C ARG A 112 8.84 -11.44 14.73
N GLN A 113 8.80 -12.18 13.61
CA GLN A 113 9.72 -13.31 13.44
C GLN A 113 11.17 -12.86 13.24
N ALA A 114 11.42 -11.69 12.64
CA ALA A 114 12.77 -11.11 12.61
C ALA A 114 13.29 -10.81 14.03
N ALA A 115 12.44 -10.25 14.90
CA ALA A 115 12.78 -9.99 16.30
C ALA A 115 13.03 -11.29 17.09
N GLU A 116 12.30 -12.38 16.82
CA GLU A 116 12.54 -13.70 17.40
C GLU A 116 13.93 -14.26 17.03
N LEU A 117 14.50 -13.84 15.89
CA LEU A 117 15.89 -14.16 15.51
C LEU A 117 16.94 -13.22 16.10
N GLY A 118 16.53 -12.14 16.78
CA GLY A 118 17.41 -11.04 17.16
C GLY A 118 17.92 -10.23 15.96
N ALA A 119 17.28 -10.33 14.79
CA ALA A 119 17.61 -9.53 13.62
C ALA A 119 17.00 -8.13 13.75
N GLU A 120 17.69 -7.12 13.19
CA GLU A 120 17.13 -5.78 13.12
C GLU A 120 15.87 -5.80 12.24
N ALA A 121 14.76 -5.30 12.79
CA ALA A 121 13.60 -4.99 11.98
C ALA A 121 14.04 -3.97 10.91
N PRO A 122 13.66 -4.14 9.64
CA PRO A 122 14.15 -3.22 8.63
C PRO A 122 13.55 -1.85 8.89
N GLY A 123 14.35 -0.79 8.72
CA GLY A 123 13.91 0.60 8.92
C GLY A 123 12.93 1.10 7.85
N TRP A 124 12.10 0.23 7.29
CA TRP A 124 11.15 0.53 6.23
C TRP A 124 9.94 1.31 6.75
N THR A 125 9.32 2.09 5.88
CA THR A 125 8.00 2.68 6.16
C THR A 125 6.91 1.69 5.71
N PRO A 126 5.98 1.28 6.58
CA PRO A 126 4.93 0.35 6.20
C PRO A 126 3.84 1.04 5.38
N HIS A 127 3.65 0.59 4.13
CA HIS A 127 2.52 1.02 3.29
C HIS A 127 1.42 -0.04 3.26
N ASN A 128 0.22 0.36 3.66
CA ASN A 128 -0.97 -0.48 3.73
C ASN A 128 -1.89 -0.19 2.53
N ILE A 129 -1.81 -1.03 1.51
CA ILE A 129 -2.51 -0.79 0.23
C ILE A 129 -4.02 -0.92 0.38
N LYS A 130 -4.52 -1.74 1.31
CA LYS A 130 -5.96 -1.82 1.60
C LYS A 130 -6.55 -0.47 2.00
N VAL A 131 -5.84 0.34 2.80
CA VAL A 131 -6.32 1.68 3.17
C VAL A 131 -6.40 2.58 1.94
N HIS A 132 -5.33 2.63 1.14
CA HIS A 132 -5.30 3.41 -0.10
C HIS A 132 -6.40 2.99 -1.09
N CYS A 133 -6.64 1.68 -1.23
CA CYS A 133 -7.69 1.15 -2.08
C CYS A 133 -9.10 1.48 -1.58
N SER A 134 -9.34 1.37 -0.27
CA SER A 134 -10.63 1.74 0.34
C SER A 134 -10.92 3.23 0.16
N ASP A 135 -9.92 4.10 0.35
CA ASP A 135 -10.08 5.55 0.14
C ASP A 135 -10.36 5.88 -1.32
N TRP A 136 -9.64 5.25 -2.25
CA TRP A 136 -9.87 5.42 -3.69
C TRP A 136 -11.29 5.00 -4.10
N LEU A 137 -11.75 3.82 -3.67
CA LEU A 137 -13.08 3.31 -3.99
C LEU A 137 -14.18 4.18 -3.39
N ARG A 138 -13.99 4.66 -2.15
CA ARG A 138 -14.92 5.61 -1.53
C ARG A 138 -15.03 6.89 -2.34
N TRP A 139 -13.90 7.41 -2.84
CA TRP A 139 -13.88 8.64 -3.61
C TRP A 139 -14.47 8.48 -5.02
N THR A 140 -14.17 7.39 -5.73
CA THR A 140 -14.64 7.19 -7.12
C THR A 140 -16.06 6.66 -7.22
N THR A 141 -16.55 5.93 -6.21
CA THR A 141 -17.85 5.24 -6.28
C THR A 141 -18.83 5.63 -5.19
N GLY A 142 -18.41 6.42 -4.19
CA GLY A 142 -19.20 6.73 -3.00
C GLY A 142 -19.37 5.54 -2.04
N LYS A 143 -18.86 4.35 -2.38
CA LYS A 143 -18.99 3.14 -1.56
C LYS A 143 -17.84 3.05 -0.57
N SER A 144 -18.16 3.04 0.72
CA SER A 144 -17.21 2.68 1.76
C SER A 144 -17.29 1.18 2.02
N ALA A 145 -16.19 0.45 1.84
CA ALA A 145 -16.11 -0.93 2.30
C ALA A 145 -14.70 -1.30 2.78
N ARG A 146 -14.67 -2.23 3.75
CA ARG A 146 -13.45 -2.92 4.16
C ARG A 146 -13.29 -4.14 3.27
N PHE A 147 -12.50 -4.01 2.21
CA PHE A 147 -12.30 -5.09 1.26
C PHE A 147 -11.20 -6.04 1.73
N GLY A 148 -11.42 -7.35 1.56
CA GLY A 148 -10.34 -8.29 1.32
C GLY A 148 -9.76 -8.08 -0.08
N GLN A 149 -8.57 -8.59 -0.34
CA GLN A 149 -7.87 -8.40 -1.63
C GLN A 149 -8.74 -8.86 -2.80
N ALA A 150 -9.32 -10.06 -2.72
CA ALA A 150 -10.20 -10.59 -3.76
C ALA A 150 -11.40 -9.67 -4.06
N GLN A 151 -12.01 -9.07 -3.01
CA GLN A 151 -13.12 -8.14 -3.19
C GLN A 151 -12.67 -6.82 -3.83
N ALA A 152 -11.45 -6.37 -3.53
CA ALA A 152 -10.88 -5.19 -4.15
C ALA A 152 -10.57 -5.40 -5.63
N LEU A 153 -9.98 -6.54 -6.00
CA LEU A 153 -9.78 -6.93 -7.39
C LEU A 153 -11.11 -6.92 -8.16
N GLN A 154 -12.15 -7.56 -7.60
CA GLN A 154 -13.49 -7.56 -8.18
C GLN A 154 -14.07 -6.14 -8.32
N ALA A 155 -13.97 -5.31 -7.29
CA ALA A 155 -14.47 -3.94 -7.31
C ALA A 155 -13.78 -3.06 -8.35
N LEU A 156 -12.51 -3.36 -8.66
CA LEU A 156 -11.71 -2.68 -9.67
C LEU A 156 -11.84 -3.29 -11.08
N GLY A 157 -12.66 -4.34 -11.24
CA GLY A 157 -12.80 -5.05 -12.51
C GLY A 157 -11.55 -5.83 -12.93
N LEU A 158 -10.68 -6.17 -11.98
CA LEU A 158 -9.48 -6.96 -12.21
C LEU A 158 -9.79 -8.46 -12.02
N PRO A 159 -9.33 -9.33 -12.94
CA PRO A 159 -9.41 -10.77 -12.73
C PRO A 159 -8.47 -11.18 -11.58
N PRO A 160 -8.82 -12.22 -10.80
CA PRO A 160 -7.92 -12.77 -9.80
C PRO A 160 -6.63 -13.29 -10.47
N GLY A 161 -5.52 -13.27 -9.73
CA GLY A 161 -4.28 -13.91 -10.13
C GLY A 161 -4.42 -15.42 -10.34
N GLU A 162 -3.39 -16.00 -10.96
CA GLU A 162 -3.39 -17.41 -11.37
C GLU A 162 -3.44 -18.38 -10.17
N ARG A 163 -2.83 -17.99 -9.04
CA ARG A 163 -2.74 -18.82 -7.83
C ARG A 163 -3.07 -17.99 -6.58
N PRO A 164 -4.37 -17.78 -6.27
CA PRO A 164 -4.77 -17.11 -5.04
C PRO A 164 -4.15 -17.80 -3.82
N HIS A 165 -3.76 -17.04 -2.80
CA HIS A 165 -3.11 -17.54 -1.58
C HIS A 165 -1.75 -18.20 -1.81
N ARG A 166 -1.05 -17.71 -2.84
CA ARG A 166 0.38 -17.90 -3.01
C ARG A 166 1.03 -16.53 -2.94
N ALA A 167 2.00 -16.38 -2.06
CA ALA A 167 2.50 -15.07 -1.64
C ALA A 167 2.96 -14.22 -2.83
N LEU A 168 3.71 -14.78 -3.79
CA LEU A 168 4.16 -14.01 -4.96
C LEU A 168 2.99 -13.62 -5.89
N SER A 169 2.04 -14.54 -6.09
CA SER A 169 0.85 -14.28 -6.91
C SER A 169 -0.01 -13.17 -6.29
N ASP A 170 -0.22 -13.23 -4.98
CA ASP A 170 -0.99 -12.24 -4.24
C ASP A 170 -0.27 -10.89 -4.21
N ALA A 171 1.06 -10.86 -4.02
CA ALA A 171 1.85 -9.66 -4.20
C ALA A 171 1.64 -9.01 -5.58
N LEU A 172 1.69 -9.79 -6.67
CA LEU A 172 1.46 -9.30 -8.04
C LEU A 172 0.02 -8.80 -8.26
N ASP A 173 -0.98 -9.44 -7.66
CA ASP A 173 -2.36 -8.93 -7.61
C ASP A 173 -2.42 -7.56 -6.95
N VAL A 174 -1.78 -7.38 -5.80
CA VAL A 174 -1.79 -6.10 -5.11
C VAL A 174 -0.99 -5.05 -5.89
N VAL A 175 0.05 -5.41 -6.64
CA VAL A 175 0.72 -4.48 -7.58
C VAL A 175 -0.27 -3.95 -8.63
N ARG A 176 -1.15 -4.81 -9.18
CA ARG A 176 -2.19 -4.39 -10.13
C ARG A 176 -3.17 -3.41 -9.49
N VAL A 177 -3.56 -3.64 -8.24
CA VAL A 177 -4.37 -2.68 -7.46
C VAL A 177 -3.60 -1.37 -7.25
N LEU A 178 -2.34 -1.45 -6.81
CA LEU A 178 -1.48 -0.30 -6.52
C LEU A 178 -1.38 0.63 -7.74
N ARG A 179 -1.19 0.07 -8.94
CA ARG A 179 -1.13 0.85 -10.20
C ARG A 179 -2.39 1.65 -10.50
N ILE A 180 -3.56 1.19 -10.05
CA ILE A 180 -4.83 1.93 -10.22
C ILE A 180 -4.96 3.03 -9.16
N VAL A 181 -4.64 2.70 -7.89
CA VAL A 181 -4.92 3.60 -6.75
C VAL A 181 -3.82 4.63 -6.51
N TRP A 182 -2.62 4.43 -7.06
CA TRP A 182 -1.46 5.31 -6.93
C TRP A 182 -1.33 6.36 -8.06
N ASP A 183 -2.18 6.33 -9.08
CA ASP A 183 -2.17 7.32 -10.18
C ASP A 183 -2.37 8.76 -9.65
N PRO A 184 -1.37 9.66 -9.79
CA PRO A 184 -1.44 11.06 -9.37
C PRO A 184 -2.64 11.83 -9.90
N ALA A 185 -3.09 11.54 -11.13
CA ALA A 185 -4.24 12.19 -11.74
C ALA A 185 -5.57 11.79 -11.06
N ARG A 186 -5.53 10.77 -10.20
CA ARG A 186 -6.68 10.18 -9.50
C ARG A 186 -6.42 10.03 -7.98
N ALA A 187 -5.32 10.60 -7.48
CA ALA A 187 -4.90 10.48 -6.09
C ALA A 187 -5.71 11.39 -5.18
N SER A 188 -6.02 10.89 -3.97
CA SER A 188 -6.63 11.68 -2.90
C SER A 188 -5.71 12.83 -2.47
N ALA A 189 -6.24 13.83 -1.73
CA ALA A 189 -5.47 14.97 -1.25
C ALA A 189 -4.20 14.58 -0.47
N GLN A 190 -4.22 13.44 0.22
CA GLN A 190 -3.10 12.89 0.97
C GLN A 190 -2.07 12.19 0.05
N GLY A 191 -2.54 11.50 -1.01
CA GLY A 191 -1.67 10.98 -2.08
C GLY A 191 -0.99 12.09 -2.87
N GLN A 192 -1.71 13.18 -3.19
CA GLN A 192 -1.12 14.37 -3.81
C GLN A 192 -0.10 15.07 -2.90
N ALA A 193 -0.23 14.99 -1.57
CA ALA A 193 0.73 15.56 -0.63
C ALA A 193 2.06 14.77 -0.59
N VAL A 194 1.99 13.43 -0.68
CA VAL A 194 3.17 12.56 -0.79
C VAL A 194 3.89 12.79 -2.13
N LEU A 195 3.14 12.81 -3.24
CA LEU A 195 3.69 13.06 -4.57
C LEU A 195 4.37 14.43 -4.70
N ARG A 196 3.80 15.47 -4.07
CA ARG A 196 4.42 16.81 -3.96
C ARG A 196 5.73 16.81 -3.16
N ARG A 197 5.86 15.93 -2.16
CA ARG A 197 7.06 15.81 -1.32
C ARG A 197 8.19 15.10 -2.05
N CYS A 198 7.87 14.07 -2.84
CA CYS A 198 8.83 13.38 -3.71
C CYS A 198 9.31 14.26 -4.87
N ALA A 199 8.44 15.09 -5.45
CA ALA A 199 8.82 16.06 -6.48
C ALA A 199 9.73 17.20 -5.97
N ALA A 200 9.70 17.49 -4.66
CA ALA A 200 10.51 18.54 -4.03
C ALA A 200 11.93 18.08 -3.64
N LEU A 201 12.29 16.81 -3.87
CA LEU A 201 13.58 16.21 -3.52
C LEU A 201 14.60 16.16 -4.68
N ASP A 202 14.36 16.94 -5.75
CA ASP A 202 15.23 17.23 -6.92
C ASP A 202 15.69 16.01 -7.75
N PRO A 203 15.03 15.71 -8.89
CA PRO A 203 15.53 14.75 -9.86
C PRO A 203 16.35 15.44 -10.97
N GLU A 204 17.51 14.85 -11.27
CA GLU A 204 18.55 15.20 -12.24
C GLU A 204 18.10 15.93 -13.55
N PRO A 205 19.01 16.72 -14.18
CA PRO A 205 18.74 17.62 -15.32
C PRO A 205 17.96 17.01 -16.49
N VAL A 206 18.04 15.70 -16.70
CA VAL A 206 17.31 14.96 -17.74
C VAL A 206 15.78 15.05 -17.57
N ASN A 207 15.29 15.15 -16.34
CA ASN A 207 13.85 15.23 -16.04
C ASN A 207 13.26 16.63 -16.24
N ARG A 208 14.08 17.68 -16.21
CA ARG A 208 13.65 19.06 -16.52
C ARG A 208 13.25 19.24 -17.99
N ALA A 209 13.94 18.56 -18.91
CA ALA A 209 13.65 18.66 -20.34
C ALA A 209 12.30 18.04 -20.73
N ARG A 210 11.88 16.95 -20.07
CA ARG A 210 10.58 16.29 -20.28
C ARG A 210 9.40 17.04 -19.66
N MET A 211 9.61 17.75 -18.54
CA MET A 211 8.57 18.58 -17.93
C MET A 211 8.29 19.87 -18.71
N ALA A 212 9.27 20.39 -19.45
CA ALA A 212 9.12 21.61 -20.25
C ALA A 212 8.14 21.46 -21.43
N GLU A 213 7.83 20.23 -21.86
CA GLU A 213 6.82 19.97 -22.91
C GLU A 213 5.37 19.99 -22.39
N VAL A 214 5.15 19.99 -21.07
CA VAL A 214 3.80 19.94 -20.47
C VAL A 214 3.39 21.29 -19.87
N ASP A 215 3.04 22.18 -20.80
CA ASP A 215 1.79 22.96 -20.83
C ASP A 215 1.70 24.37 -20.18
N ASP A 216 1.72 25.38 -21.06
CA ASP A 216 1.32 26.79 -20.83
C ASP A 216 -0.17 26.97 -20.43
N LYS A 217 -1.03 25.97 -20.60
CA LYS A 217 -2.45 26.07 -20.21
C LYS A 217 -2.68 26.00 -18.70
N ALA A 218 -1.78 25.38 -17.94
CA ALA A 218 -1.90 25.28 -16.47
C ALA A 218 -1.71 26.64 -15.77
N ARG A 219 -0.80 27.48 -16.29
CA ARG A 219 -0.54 28.83 -15.77
C ARG A 219 -1.74 29.76 -15.98
N GLY A 220 -2.37 29.70 -17.15
CA GLY A 220 -3.53 30.54 -17.46
C GLY A 220 -4.77 30.25 -16.62
N TRP A 221 -4.95 29.01 -16.14
CA TRP A 221 -6.08 28.64 -15.29
C TRP A 221 -5.92 29.20 -13.86
N PHE A 222 -4.72 29.08 -13.27
CA PHE A 222 -4.42 29.54 -11.91
C PHE A 222 -4.57 31.06 -11.77
N GLU A 223 -4.12 31.83 -12.76
CA GLU A 223 -4.21 33.30 -12.76
C GLU A 223 -5.66 33.80 -12.83
N ARG A 224 -6.55 33.07 -13.51
CA ARG A 224 -7.99 33.40 -13.59
C ARG A 224 -8.71 33.16 -12.26
N ALA A 225 -8.39 32.05 -11.57
CA ALA A 225 -8.97 31.72 -10.26
C ALA A 225 -8.58 32.74 -9.18
N VAL A 226 -7.31 33.17 -9.15
CA VAL A 226 -6.84 34.20 -8.20
C VAL A 226 -7.48 35.57 -8.47
N LYS A 227 -7.73 35.91 -9.74
CA LYS A 227 -8.33 37.20 -10.13
C LYS A 227 -9.81 37.31 -9.72
N GLU A 228 -10.57 36.23 -9.80
CA GLU A 228 -11.97 36.20 -9.37
C GLU A 228 -12.13 36.21 -7.84
N LEU A 229 -11.28 35.48 -7.11
CA LEU A 229 -11.28 35.52 -5.64
C LEU A 229 -10.97 36.92 -5.07
N ARG A 230 -10.13 37.71 -5.77
CA ARG A 230 -9.84 39.11 -5.40
C ARG A 230 -10.98 40.08 -5.72
N ARG A 231 -11.75 39.84 -6.79
CA ARG A 231 -12.89 40.69 -7.19
C ARG A 231 -14.07 40.61 -6.23
N CYS A 232 -14.27 39.45 -5.59
CA CYS A 232 -15.39 39.25 -4.67
C CYS A 232 -15.19 39.84 -3.26
N ARG A 233 -14.05 40.49 -2.96
CA ARG A 233 -13.70 41.08 -1.64
C ARG A 233 -14.09 40.20 -0.43
N ALA A 234 -14.00 38.88 -0.56
CA ALA A 234 -14.59 37.93 0.39
C ALA A 234 -13.66 37.50 1.54
N VAL A 235 -12.76 38.38 1.96
CA VAL A 235 -11.85 38.11 3.09
C VAL A 235 -11.83 39.33 4.01
N GLN A 236 -12.30 39.18 5.25
CA GLN A 236 -11.98 40.08 6.34
C GLN A 236 -10.91 39.42 7.23
N VAL A 237 -9.76 40.06 7.33
CA VAL A 237 -8.70 39.72 8.29
C VAL A 237 -8.82 40.70 9.46
N SER A 238 -8.96 40.21 10.69
CA SER A 238 -8.74 41.02 11.89
C SER A 238 -7.50 40.54 12.63
N THR A 239 -6.77 41.52 13.15
CA THR A 239 -5.31 41.52 13.31
C THR A 239 -4.83 40.76 14.54
N GLY A 240 -3.99 39.76 14.32
CA GLY A 240 -3.18 39.11 15.36
C GLY A 240 -2.89 37.64 15.08
N LYS A 241 -3.88 36.88 14.59
CA LYS A 241 -3.74 35.47 14.16
C LYS A 241 -4.74 35.20 13.04
N ALA A 242 -4.26 34.65 11.93
CA ALA A 242 -5.02 34.45 10.70
C ALA A 242 -6.15 33.43 10.89
N HIS A 243 -7.37 33.92 11.10
CA HIS A 243 -8.60 33.14 10.87
C HIS A 243 -9.35 33.77 9.70
N VAL A 244 -9.60 32.97 8.66
CA VAL A 244 -10.36 33.38 7.48
C VAL A 244 -11.83 33.03 7.73
N ARG A 245 -12.74 34.01 7.65
CA ARG A 245 -14.20 33.75 7.64
C ARG A 245 -14.80 34.25 6.34
N LEU A 246 -15.51 33.35 5.65
CA LEU A 246 -16.27 33.65 4.44
C LEU A 246 -17.62 34.32 4.79
N ASN A 247 -18.13 35.18 3.91
CA ASN A 247 -19.49 35.73 4.00
C ASN A 247 -20.48 34.86 3.18
N ASP A 248 -21.78 35.18 3.24
CA ASP A 248 -22.83 34.34 2.62
C ASP A 248 -22.73 34.24 1.10
N ARG A 249 -22.21 35.28 0.41
CA ARG A 249 -21.94 35.21 -1.03
C ARG A 249 -20.74 34.32 -1.37
N GLY A 250 -19.69 34.35 -0.55
CA GLY A 250 -18.54 33.45 -0.68
C GLY A 250 -18.90 31.99 -0.41
N ARG A 251 -19.78 31.73 0.56
CA ARG A 251 -20.33 30.38 0.81
C ARG A 251 -21.20 29.89 -0.35
N ALA A 252 -22.06 30.73 -0.92
CA ALA A 252 -22.90 30.37 -2.06
C ALA A 252 -22.10 30.06 -3.33
N ALA A 253 -20.99 30.79 -3.58
CA ALA A 253 -20.09 30.51 -4.69
C ALA A 253 -19.33 29.18 -4.51
N LEU A 254 -18.89 28.87 -3.28
CA LEU A 254 -18.27 27.58 -2.94
C LEU A 254 -19.26 26.40 -3.03
N ALA A 255 -20.51 26.60 -2.64
CA ALA A 255 -21.57 25.58 -2.75
C ALA A 255 -21.93 25.25 -4.21
N LEU A 256 -21.87 26.23 -5.12
CA LEU A 256 -22.01 25.98 -6.57
C LEU A 256 -20.78 25.28 -7.19
N MET A 257 -19.65 25.26 -6.47
CA MET A 257 -18.40 24.60 -6.84
C MET A 257 -18.13 23.31 -6.04
N ASP A 258 -19.08 22.88 -5.20
CA ASP A 258 -19.11 21.66 -4.40
C ASP A 258 -17.85 21.38 -3.54
N LEU A 259 -17.39 22.40 -2.80
CA LEU A 259 -16.26 22.32 -1.88
C LEU A 259 -16.69 22.66 -0.45
N GLU A 260 -16.41 21.75 0.50
CA GLU A 260 -16.44 22.05 1.94
C GLU A 260 -15.03 22.38 2.47
N LEU A 261 -14.94 23.43 3.28
CA LEU A 261 -13.80 23.70 4.14
C LEU A 261 -14.29 23.63 5.57
N ASP A 262 -13.74 22.69 6.35
CA ASP A 262 -14.02 22.61 7.79
C ASP A 262 -13.46 23.86 8.51
N ARG A 263 -14.17 24.29 9.57
CA ARG A 263 -13.87 25.49 10.36
C ARG A 263 -12.50 25.47 11.03
#